data_AF-M7X9G3-F1
#
_entry.id   AF-M7X9G3-F1
#
_cell.length_a   1.000
_cell.length_b   1.000
_cell.length_c   1.000
_cell.angle_alpha   90.00
_cell.angle_beta   90.00
_cell.angle_gamma   90.00
#
_symmetry.space_group_name_H-M   'P 1'
#
loop_
_entity.id
_entity.type
_entity.pdbx_description
1 polymer ?
#
loop_
_entity_poly.entity_id
_entity_poly.type
_entity_poly.pdbx_seq_one_letter_code
_entity_poly.pdbx_strand_id
1 'polypeptide(L)' 'MKLEEVRERVSKPTPPFFRQLRTIGLVLAGVGGAILAAPVSLPAVLVTAAGYLVTGGAVLSAVSQATVKSK' A
#
# COMPACT_ATOMS: atom_id res chain seq x y z
N MET A 1 -23.46 -4.52 16.09
CA MET A 1 -22.21 -3.77 15.85
C MET A 1 -22.60 -2.30 15.71
N LYS A 2 -22.28 -1.46 16.71
CA LYS A 2 -22.78 -0.07 16.74
C LYS A 2 -21.97 0.79 15.77
N LEU A 3 -22.65 1.55 14.91
CA LEU A 3 -22.02 2.41 13.90
C LEU A 3 -21.12 3.49 14.52
N GLU A 4 -21.40 3.89 15.75
CA GLU A 4 -20.61 4.86 16.53
C GLU A 4 -19.16 4.38 16.76
N GLU A 5 -18.97 3.09 17.00
CA GLU A 5 -17.68 2.46 17.31
C GLU A 5 -16.75 2.43 16.09
N VAL A 6 -17.31 2.23 14.89
CA VAL A 6 -16.57 2.28 13.62
C VAL A 6 -16.12 3.71 13.31
N ARG A 7 -17.00 4.69 13.52
CA ARG A 7 -16.68 6.11 13.32
C ARG A 7 -15.54 6.57 14.23
N GLU A 8 -15.55 6.15 15.49
CA GLU A 8 -14.52 6.51 16.45
C GLU A 8 -13.15 5.89 16.09
N ARG A 9 -13.15 4.63 15.61
CA ARG A 9 -11.93 3.95 15.13
C ARG A 9 -11.35 4.63 13.89
N VAL A 10 -12.18 5.01 12.91
CA VAL A 10 -11.73 5.67 11.67
C VAL A 10 -11.19 7.07 11.92
N SER A 11 -11.71 7.79 12.92
CA SER A 11 -11.21 9.10 13.33
C SER A 11 -9.91 9.04 14.13
N LYS A 12 -9.45 7.87 14.60
CA LYS A 12 -8.17 7.78 15.31
C LYS A 12 -7.01 8.04 14.33
N PRO A 13 -6.14 9.03 14.61
CA PRO A 13 -5.11 9.44 13.68
C PRO A 13 -4.13 8.30 13.44
N THR A 14 -3.96 7.90 12.18
CA THR A 14 -2.97 6.91 11.76
C THR A 14 -1.58 7.32 12.28
N PRO A 15 -0.82 6.42 12.94
CA PRO A 15 0.50 6.78 13.47
C PRO A 15 1.42 7.27 12.34
N PRO A 16 2.37 8.19 12.62
CA PRO A 16 3.24 8.77 11.61
C PRO A 16 4.02 7.71 10.81
N PHE A 17 4.44 6.63 11.48
CA PHE A 17 5.10 5.48 10.86
C PHE A 17 4.25 4.81 9.76
N PHE A 18 2.98 4.51 10.03
CA PHE A 18 2.09 3.85 9.06
C PHE A 18 1.64 4.79 7.94
N ARG A 19 1.60 6.11 8.18
CA ARG A 19 1.41 7.09 7.10
C ARG A 19 2.58 7.05 6.11
N GLN A 20 3.82 7.03 6.58
CA GLN A 20 4.99 6.89 5.72
C GLN A 20 4.99 5.54 4.98
N LEU A 21 4.64 4.45 5.68
CA LEU A 21 4.60 3.13 5.10
C LEU A 21 3.55 3.00 3.98
N ARG A 22 2.38 3.64 4.15
CA ARG A 22 1.36 3.75 3.09
C ARG A 22 1.89 4.51 1.87
N THR A 23 2.56 5.64 2.06
CA THR A 23 3.10 6.42 0.95
C THR A 23 4.15 5.61 0.17
N ILE A 24 5.03 4.90 0.87
CA ILE A 24 6.02 4.01 0.24
C ILE A 24 5.32 2.89 -0.52
N GLY A 25 4.32 2.24 0.09
CA GLY A 25 3.56 1.17 -0.56
C GLY A 25 2.83 1.63 -1.83
N LEU A 26 2.27 2.84 -1.83
CA LEU A 26 1.62 3.43 -3.01
C LEU A 26 2.62 3.78 -4.11
N VAL A 27 3.78 4.30 -3.76
CA VAL A 27 4.85 4.58 -4.74
C VAL A 27 5.36 3.28 -5.37
N LEU A 28 5.62 2.24 -4.55
CA LEU A 28 6.05 0.93 -5.06
C LEU A 28 5.00 0.29 -5.96
N ALA A 29 3.72 0.36 -5.58
CA ALA A 29 2.62 -0.12 -6.40
C ALA A 29 2.47 0.67 -7.71
N GLY A 30 2.66 1.99 -7.68
CA GLY A 30 2.63 2.83 -8.87
C GLY A 30 3.78 2.53 -9.84
N VAL A 31 5.00 2.42 -9.34
CA VAL A 31 6.19 2.07 -10.14
C VAL A 31 6.05 0.66 -10.72
N GLY A 32 5.66 -0.32 -9.90
CA GLY A 32 5.43 -1.68 -10.36
C GLY A 32 4.30 -1.76 -11.39
N GLY A 33 3.18 -1.06 -11.17
CA GLY A 33 2.06 -0.99 -12.11
C GLY A 33 2.46 -0.36 -13.45
N ALA A 34 3.27 0.71 -13.43
CA ALA A 34 3.77 1.36 -14.63
C ALA A 34 4.69 0.44 -15.46
N ILE A 35 5.56 -0.33 -14.80
CA ILE A 35 6.44 -1.30 -15.48
C ILE A 35 5.60 -2.44 -16.09
N LEU A 36 4.60 -2.95 -15.35
CA LEU A 36 3.70 -3.99 -15.86
C LEU A 36 2.80 -3.51 -17.01
N ALA A 37 2.49 -2.21 -17.09
CA ALA A 37 1.70 -1.62 -18.17
C ALA A 37 2.46 -1.52 -19.50
N ALA A 38 3.80 -1.59 -19.48
CA ALA A 38 4.64 -1.56 -20.67
C ALA A 38 5.55 -2.81 -20.76
N PRO A 39 5.00 -4.04 -20.82
CA PRO A 39 5.81 -5.25 -20.71
C PRO A 39 6.70 -5.51 -21.95
N VAL A 40 6.37 -4.91 -23.10
CA VAL A 40 6.98 -5.24 -24.40
C VAL A 40 8.34 -4.57 -24.63
N SER A 41 8.61 -3.44 -23.94
CA SER A 41 9.86 -2.68 -24.07
C SER A 41 10.88 -3.01 -22.97
N LEU A 42 10.52 -3.86 -22.00
CA LEU A 42 11.30 -4.10 -20.79
C LEU A 42 11.75 -5.57 -20.69
N PRO A 43 13.03 -5.82 -20.33
CA PRO A 43 13.53 -7.17 -20.03
C PRO A 43 12.65 -7.92 -19.02
N ALA A 44 12.48 -9.23 -19.23
CA ALA A 44 11.63 -10.09 -18.38
C ALA A 44 11.94 -9.98 -16.88
N VAL A 45 13.21 -9.81 -16.51
CA VAL A 45 13.66 -9.61 -15.12
C VAL A 45 13.00 -8.40 -14.47
N LEU A 46 12.82 -7.29 -15.21
CA LEU A 46 12.17 -6.08 -14.69
C LEU A 46 10.66 -6.27 -14.51
N VAL A 47 10.02 -7.02 -15.41
CA VAL A 47 8.61 -7.38 -15.29
C VAL A 47 8.38 -8.26 -14.05
N THR A 48 9.27 -9.22 -13.78
CA THR A 48 9.20 -10.06 -12.58
C THR A 48 9.43 -9.25 -11.30
N ALA A 49 10.43 -8.36 -11.31
CA ALA A 49 10.69 -7.45 -10.18
C ALA A 49 9.49 -6.53 -9.92
N ALA A 50 8.87 -6.00 -10.96
CA ALA A 50 7.67 -5.19 -10.85
C ALA A 50 6.50 -5.95 -10.21
N GLY A 51 6.32 -7.23 -10.54
CA GLY A 51 5.36 -8.10 -9.87
C GLY A 51 5.54 -8.09 -8.34
N TYR A 52 6.76 -8.31 -7.86
CA TYR A 52 7.07 -8.26 -6.43
C TYR A 52 6.86 -6.88 -5.81
N LEU A 53 7.20 -5.80 -6.53
CA LEU A 53 6.99 -4.43 -6.06
C LEU A 53 5.50 -4.10 -5.90
N VAL A 54 4.66 -4.54 -6.83
CA VAL A 54 3.19 -4.37 -6.73
C VAL A 54 2.64 -5.18 -5.56
N THR A 55 3.02 -6.45 -5.42
CA THR A 55 2.53 -7.30 -4.32
C THR A 55 2.95 -6.75 -2.96
N GLY A 56 4.23 -6.38 -2.81
CA GLY A 56 4.74 -5.77 -1.58
C GLY A 56 4.08 -4.42 -1.28
N GLY A 57 3.97 -3.54 -2.28
CA GLY A 57 3.32 -2.24 -2.15
C GLY A 57 1.85 -2.33 -1.78
N ALA A 58 1.11 -3.30 -2.34
CA ALA A 58 -0.29 -3.55 -2.01
C ALA A 58 -0.47 -4.04 -0.57
N VAL A 59 0.32 -5.02 -0.13
CA VAL A 59 0.27 -5.54 1.25
C VAL A 59 0.62 -4.44 2.26
N LEU A 60 1.71 -3.71 2.02
CA LEU A 60 2.12 -2.59 2.86
C LEU A 60 1.03 -1.51 2.94
N SER A 61 0.41 -1.16 1.81
CA SER A 61 -0.66 -0.17 1.74
C SER A 61 -1.93 -0.64 2.45
N ALA A 62 -2.28 -1.92 2.35
CA ALA A 62 -3.45 -2.50 3.01
C ALA A 62 -3.25 -2.56 4.53
N VAL A 63 -2.10 -3.06 5.00
CA VAL A 63 -1.77 -3.15 6.43
C VAL A 63 -1.67 -1.76 7.07
N SER A 64 -1.09 -0.79 6.35
CA SER A 64 -1.00 0.60 6.84
C SER A 64 -2.36 1.28 6.96
N GLN A 65 -3.35 0.86 6.16
CA GLN A 65 -4.73 1.35 6.26
C GLN A 65 -5.54 0.61 7.33
N ALA A 66 -5.26 -0.69 7.55
CA ALA A 66 -5.89 -1.47 8.61
C ALA A 66 -5.39 -1.08 10.01
N THR A 67 -4.23 -0.43 10.12
CA THR A 67 -3.65 -0.03 11.40
C THR A 67 -4.24 1.28 11.91
N VAL A 68 -5.20 1.18 12.82
CA VAL A 68 -5.72 2.29 13.63
C VAL A 68 -4.88 2.45 14.90
N LYS A 69 -4.49 3.70 15.21
CA LYS A 69 -3.74 4.01 16.45
C LYS A 69 -4.58 3.62 17.66
N SER A 70 -4.25 2.50 18.30
CA SER A 70 -4.84 2.13 19.58
C SER A 70 -4.07 2.80 20.70
N LYS A 71 -4.50 4.00 21.07
CA LYS A 71 -4.43 4.49 22.45
C LYS A 71 -5.70 5.28 22.74
#